data_AF-A0A8G2F1Z4-F1
#
_entry.id   AF-A0A8G2F1Z4-F1
#
_cell.length_a   1.000
_cell.length_b   1.000
_cell.length_c   1.000
_cell.angle_alpha   90.00
_cell.angle_beta   90.00
_cell.angle_gamma   90.00
#
_symmetry.space_group_name_H-M   'P 1'
#
loop_
_entity.id
_entity.type
_entity.pdbx_description
1 polymer ?
#
loop_
_entity_poly.entity_id
_entity_poly.type
_entity_poly.pdbx_seq_one_letter_code
_entity_poly.pdbx_strand_id
1 'polypeptide(L)'
;MLDKYTFEEFVKAERYRLSLGLGDCILEPMPLGRGENGIVYKARINDTVVALKFFIGDDEANRKAYLNDFRKEYINISLLETRRNIVQYIDFDLLPVNSEEIPVLVMKLYKCSLKEYRSSLSPEIFVKLFHFLTDTVQFLHSMGVEHRNIKPQNILIDNHNEFVLTDIAFGDSRTQTNNDIYTIGSVLKWYALGEVNVDASVSSVFPGLKMYDEVVRRCLSSDLKDCFHTVDEILAYVEIQKERNPKELMQEFSLICRKNFPKELPEFVHCTDHKKISKLMSDFISKMDFFGNHIVYFTDVERNVFSPHVGKNGFYKFDNSTEFKVLDIWIHCDDTMQNDYILVHHSNTLPEKVNGKDSYKWAVYDKKMLISWPEAMNGYAEIEGDIIPLDKTKIELFNRAPREGYIFIALNQLHSLTFPANIGTLRDYFFRFSFSYVNRLILEDMNNLARQHLAAVRG
;
A
#
# COMPACT_ATOMS: atom_id res chain seq x y z
N MET A 1 17.57 41.91 -17.52
CA MET A 1 17.57 40.47 -17.23
C MET A 1 17.50 40.31 -15.73
N LEU A 2 16.36 39.78 -15.26
CA LEU A 2 16.15 39.55 -13.85
C LEU A 2 16.80 38.22 -13.43
N ASP A 3 17.91 38.31 -12.73
CA ASP A 3 18.55 37.17 -12.08
C ASP A 3 18.01 36.98 -10.65
N LYS A 4 18.43 35.89 -10.00
CA LYS A 4 18.02 35.58 -8.62
C LYS A 4 18.41 36.67 -7.63
N TYR A 5 19.55 37.32 -7.83
CA TYR A 5 20.05 38.36 -6.94
C TYR A 5 19.21 39.64 -7.04
N THR A 6 18.97 40.11 -8.27
CA THR A 6 18.12 41.26 -8.56
C THR A 6 16.67 41.03 -8.14
N PHE A 7 16.15 39.80 -8.24
CA PHE A 7 14.85 39.47 -7.67
C PHE A 7 14.83 39.57 -6.14
N GLU A 8 15.85 39.08 -5.45
CA GLU A 8 15.93 39.20 -3.98
C GLU A 8 16.04 40.67 -3.53
N GLU A 9 16.77 41.50 -4.26
CA GLU A 9 16.83 42.94 -4.00
C GLU A 9 15.48 43.63 -4.24
N PHE A 10 14.74 43.22 -5.27
CA PHE A 10 13.36 43.67 -5.47
C PHE A 10 12.45 43.29 -4.30
N VAL A 11 12.47 42.03 -3.85
CA VAL A 11 11.67 41.57 -2.71
C VAL A 11 12.03 42.34 -1.43
N LYS A 12 13.32 42.66 -1.22
CA LYS A 12 13.77 43.51 -0.11
C LYS A 12 13.27 44.95 -0.23
N ALA A 13 13.31 45.53 -1.42
CA ALA A 13 12.81 46.89 -1.69
C ALA A 13 11.30 46.99 -1.39
N GLU A 14 10.55 45.95 -1.73
CA GLU A 14 9.12 45.79 -1.41
C GLU A 14 8.86 45.39 0.05
N ARG A 15 9.89 45.37 0.90
CA ARG A 15 9.82 45.01 2.33
C ARG A 15 9.13 43.66 2.55
N TYR A 16 9.37 42.69 1.66
CA TYR A 16 8.81 41.35 1.69
C TYR A 16 7.27 41.31 1.57
N ARG A 17 6.64 42.34 1.00
CA ARG A 17 5.21 42.39 0.74
C ARG A 17 4.96 42.44 -0.75
N LEU A 18 4.27 41.45 -1.30
CA LEU A 18 3.93 41.41 -2.72
C LEU A 18 2.41 41.29 -2.87
N SER A 19 1.87 41.77 -3.98
CA SER A 19 0.46 41.62 -4.32
C SER A 19 0.32 40.55 -5.39
N LEU A 20 -0.45 39.51 -5.11
CA LEU A 20 -0.82 38.44 -6.05
C LEU A 20 -2.34 38.47 -6.28
N GLY A 21 -2.84 37.74 -7.27
CA GLY A 21 -4.27 37.61 -7.59
C GLY A 21 -5.12 37.09 -6.43
N LEU A 22 -4.55 36.25 -5.57
CA LEU A 22 -5.20 35.78 -4.33
C LEU A 22 -5.21 36.82 -3.19
N GLY A 23 -4.48 37.92 -3.33
CA GLY A 23 -4.36 38.98 -2.34
C GLY A 23 -2.92 39.30 -1.95
N ASP A 24 -2.79 40.20 -0.96
CA ASP A 24 -1.49 40.61 -0.42
C ASP A 24 -0.81 39.44 0.30
N CYS A 25 0.47 39.25 0.01
CA CYS A 25 1.29 38.20 0.60
C CYS A 25 2.51 38.78 1.34
N ILE A 26 2.80 38.20 2.51
CA ILE A 26 3.95 38.58 3.34
C ILE A 26 4.94 37.42 3.34
N LEU A 27 6.12 37.64 2.76
CA LEU A 27 7.20 36.64 2.66
C LEU A 27 8.04 36.62 3.94
N GLU A 28 8.49 35.45 4.34
CA GLU A 28 9.56 35.34 5.33
C GLU A 28 10.89 35.78 4.72
N PRO A 29 11.76 36.51 5.44
CA PRO A 29 12.97 37.09 4.85
C PRO A 29 13.97 36.08 4.28
N MET A 30 14.00 34.87 4.85
CA MET A 30 14.89 33.79 4.42
C MET A 30 14.14 32.87 3.45
N PRO A 31 14.63 32.68 2.21
CA PRO A 31 14.03 31.71 1.30
C PRO A 31 14.22 30.28 1.82
N LEU A 32 13.22 29.44 1.58
CA LEU A 32 13.24 28.02 1.89
C LEU A 32 14.24 27.26 1.01
N GLY A 33 14.44 27.72 -0.22
CA GLY A 33 15.37 27.10 -1.14
C GLY A 33 15.66 27.94 -2.37
N ARG A 34 16.87 27.78 -2.90
CA ARG A 34 17.31 28.34 -4.19
C ARG A 34 17.54 27.16 -5.13
N GLY A 35 16.57 26.91 -6.01
CA GLY A 35 16.64 25.85 -7.00
C GLY A 35 17.32 26.32 -8.27
N GLU A 36 17.49 25.42 -9.24
CA GLU A 36 17.95 25.75 -10.59
C GLU A 36 17.01 26.75 -11.26
N ASN A 37 15.70 26.49 -11.19
CA ASN A 37 14.67 27.24 -11.92
C ASN A 37 14.08 28.43 -11.15
N GLY A 38 14.58 28.76 -9.95
CA GLY A 38 13.96 29.82 -9.16
C GLY A 38 14.25 29.83 -7.66
N ILE A 39 13.45 30.60 -6.92
CA ILE A 39 13.54 30.76 -5.46
C ILE A 39 12.19 30.42 -4.83
N VAL A 40 12.22 29.75 -3.68
CA VAL A 40 11.02 29.42 -2.90
C VAL A 40 11.03 30.19 -1.58
N TYR A 41 9.92 30.86 -1.27
CA TYR A 41 9.69 31.55 0.00
C TYR A 41 8.54 30.92 0.77
N LYS A 42 8.65 30.92 2.09
CA LYS A 42 7.48 30.77 2.96
C LYS A 42 6.76 32.11 2.99
N ALA A 43 5.43 32.09 2.86
CA ALA A 43 4.64 33.31 2.87
C ALA A 43 3.32 33.12 3.62
N ARG A 44 2.67 34.23 3.95
CA ARG A 44 1.30 34.27 4.47
C ARG A 44 0.40 35.04 3.49
N ILE A 45 -0.70 34.42 3.08
CA ILE A 45 -1.76 34.99 2.22
C ILE A 45 -3.08 34.80 2.95
N ASN A 46 -3.83 35.89 3.22
CA ASN A 46 -5.13 35.84 3.91
C ASN A 46 -5.12 34.91 5.14
N ASP A 47 -4.17 35.14 6.05
CA ASP A 47 -3.87 34.34 7.26
C ASP A 47 -3.42 32.88 7.05
N THR A 48 -3.40 32.39 5.82
CA THR A 48 -2.95 31.03 5.47
C THR A 48 -1.45 31.02 5.17
N VAL A 49 -0.73 30.05 5.74
CA VAL A 49 0.71 29.85 5.48
C VAL A 49 0.90 28.99 4.23
N VAL A 50 1.67 29.48 3.26
CA VAL A 50 1.91 28.86 1.96
C VAL A 50 3.39 28.87 1.60
N ALA A 51 3.76 28.13 0.56
CA ALA A 51 5.03 28.29 -0.14
C ALA A 51 4.80 28.96 -1.50
N LEU A 52 5.64 29.95 -1.82
CA LEU A 52 5.64 30.67 -3.10
C LEU A 52 6.91 30.34 -3.86
N LYS A 53 6.77 29.72 -5.03
CA LYS A 53 7.90 29.44 -5.93
C LYS A 53 7.90 30.42 -7.08
N PHE A 54 8.93 31.25 -7.13
CA PHE A 54 9.16 32.24 -8.18
C PHE A 54 10.11 31.65 -9.21
N PHE A 55 9.68 31.58 -10.47
CA PHE A 55 10.46 31.00 -11.56
C PHE A 55 11.31 32.07 -12.24
N ILE A 56 12.63 31.97 -12.08
CA ILE A 56 13.59 33.00 -12.48
C ILE A 56 14.58 32.35 -13.45
N GLY A 57 14.63 32.83 -14.70
CA GLY A 57 15.45 32.26 -15.76
C GLY A 57 15.57 33.12 -17.03
N ASP A 58 16.57 32.76 -17.84
CA ASP A 58 17.26 33.62 -18.83
C ASP A 58 16.74 33.53 -20.29
N ASP A 59 15.59 32.90 -20.57
CA ASP A 59 15.15 32.74 -21.96
C ASP A 59 14.39 33.98 -22.50
N GLU A 60 15.18 34.99 -22.87
CA GLU A 60 14.72 36.28 -23.40
C GLU A 60 14.11 36.15 -24.80
N ALA A 61 14.57 35.18 -25.60
CA ALA A 61 14.21 35.05 -27.01
C ALA A 61 12.74 34.69 -27.24
N ASN A 62 12.07 34.07 -26.25
CA ASN A 62 10.69 33.59 -26.37
C ASN A 62 9.91 33.62 -25.04
N ARG A 63 10.05 34.67 -24.22
CA ARG A 63 9.37 34.82 -22.90
C ARG A 63 7.87 34.49 -22.96
N LYS A 64 7.14 34.96 -23.97
CA LYS A 64 5.70 34.68 -24.12
C LYS A 64 5.39 33.20 -24.34
N ALA A 65 6.22 32.49 -25.11
CA ALA A 65 6.07 31.05 -25.30
C ALA A 65 6.37 30.30 -24.00
N TYR A 66 7.43 30.69 -23.28
CA TYR A 66 7.79 30.17 -21.97
C TYR A 66 6.63 30.30 -20.96
N LEU A 67 6.03 31.48 -20.83
CA LEU A 67 4.89 31.70 -19.93
C LEU A 67 3.67 30.84 -20.32
N ASN A 68 3.40 30.70 -21.62
CA ASN A 68 2.31 29.86 -22.12
C ASN A 68 2.54 28.37 -21.80
N ASP A 69 3.75 27.86 -21.99
CA ASP A 69 4.07 26.47 -21.70
C ASP A 69 4.04 26.19 -20.20
N PHE A 70 4.48 27.15 -19.39
CA PHE A 70 4.34 27.10 -17.94
C PHE A 70 2.87 26.99 -17.51
N ARG A 71 2.00 27.84 -18.08
CA ARG A 71 0.57 27.84 -17.80
C ARG A 71 -0.10 26.53 -18.22
N LYS A 72 0.26 25.98 -19.39
CA LYS A 72 -0.25 24.67 -19.85
C LYS A 72 0.08 23.57 -18.86
N GLU A 73 1.33 23.51 -18.40
CA GLU A 73 1.76 22.47 -17.48
C GLU A 73 1.11 22.62 -16.09
N TYR A 74 0.94 23.85 -15.61
CA TYR A 74 0.16 24.10 -14.40
C TYR A 74 -1.25 23.55 -14.52
N ILE A 75 -1.92 23.79 -15.64
CA ILE A 75 -3.27 23.27 -15.89
C ILE A 75 -3.26 21.74 -15.95
N ASN A 76 -2.30 21.12 -16.66
CA ASN A 76 -2.20 19.67 -16.75
C ASN A 76 -2.10 19.01 -15.37
N ILE A 77 -1.18 19.49 -14.53
CA ILE A 77 -1.02 18.96 -13.17
C ILE A 77 -2.25 19.29 -12.30
N SER A 78 -2.81 20.48 -12.48
CA SER A 78 -4.00 20.95 -11.76
C SER A 78 -5.32 20.35 -12.25
N LEU A 79 -5.29 19.44 -13.23
CA LEU A 79 -6.46 18.68 -13.68
C LEU A 79 -6.35 17.19 -13.35
N LEU A 80 -5.22 16.71 -12.82
CA LEU A 80 -5.07 15.31 -12.39
C LEU A 80 -6.14 14.98 -11.33
N GLU A 81 -6.89 13.89 -11.56
CA GLU A 81 -8.02 13.45 -10.72
C GLU A 81 -7.58 13.05 -9.31
N THR A 82 -6.39 12.47 -9.18
CA THR A 82 -5.81 12.06 -7.89
C THR A 82 -4.46 12.75 -7.67
N ARG A 83 -4.35 13.52 -6.58
CA ARG A 83 -3.12 14.27 -6.22
C ARG A 83 -2.63 13.92 -4.82
N ARG A 84 -2.77 12.65 -4.40
CA ARG A 84 -2.34 12.23 -3.07
C ARG A 84 -0.81 12.29 -2.94
N ASN A 85 -0.09 11.94 -4.00
CA ASN A 85 1.36 11.84 -4.01
C ASN A 85 2.05 12.94 -4.84
N ILE A 86 1.30 13.92 -5.34
CA ILE A 86 1.81 15.07 -6.12
C ILE A 86 1.47 16.35 -5.38
N VAL A 87 2.35 17.33 -5.46
CA VAL A 87 2.18 18.63 -4.82
C VAL A 87 0.85 19.28 -5.21
N GLN A 88 0.15 19.82 -4.22
CA GLN A 88 -1.11 20.52 -4.42
C GLN A 88 -0.85 22.01 -4.64
N TYR A 89 -0.92 22.43 -5.89
CA TYR A 89 -0.93 23.84 -6.25
C TYR A 89 -2.28 24.46 -5.91
N ILE A 90 -2.23 25.61 -5.25
CA ILE A 90 -3.39 26.43 -4.88
C ILE A 90 -3.73 27.34 -6.04
N ASP A 91 -2.72 28.02 -6.60
CA ASP A 91 -2.90 28.98 -7.68
C ASP A 91 -1.62 29.20 -8.49
N PHE A 92 -1.78 29.75 -9.68
CA PHE A 92 -0.72 30.20 -10.56
C PHE A 92 -0.91 31.68 -10.89
N ASP A 93 0.16 32.46 -10.75
CA ASP A 93 0.11 33.90 -10.97
C ASP A 93 1.34 34.43 -11.72
N LEU A 94 1.26 35.68 -12.17
CA LEU A 94 2.32 36.42 -12.85
C LEU A 94 2.63 37.69 -12.04
N LEU A 95 3.83 37.74 -11.44
CA LEU A 95 4.28 38.89 -10.68
C LEU A 95 5.05 39.87 -11.58
N PRO A 96 4.58 41.12 -11.75
CA PRO A 96 5.30 42.14 -12.50
C PRO A 96 6.50 42.65 -11.70
N VAL A 97 7.71 42.53 -12.26
CA VAL A 97 8.98 43.00 -11.68
C VAL A 97 9.81 43.69 -12.75
N ASN A 98 10.09 44.98 -12.60
CA ASN A 98 10.95 45.76 -13.50
C ASN A 98 10.62 45.60 -15.01
N SER A 99 9.33 45.55 -15.36
CA SER A 99 8.79 45.32 -16.73
C SER A 99 8.86 43.88 -17.26
N GLU A 100 9.24 42.91 -16.42
CA GLU A 100 9.14 41.48 -16.71
C GLU A 100 8.03 40.84 -15.86
N GLU A 101 7.37 39.79 -16.38
CA GLU A 101 6.41 38.99 -15.62
C GLU A 101 7.08 37.69 -15.15
N ILE A 102 7.07 37.47 -13.83
CA ILE A 102 7.64 36.28 -13.20
C ILE A 102 6.52 35.30 -12.88
N PRO A 103 6.57 34.05 -13.39
CA PRO A 103 5.67 32.99 -12.95
C PRO A 103 5.81 32.71 -11.45
N VAL A 104 4.69 32.64 -10.76
CA VAL A 104 4.60 32.29 -9.33
C VAL A 104 3.65 31.11 -9.16
N LEU A 105 4.13 30.05 -8.53
CA LEU A 105 3.26 28.97 -8.05
C LEU A 105 3.00 29.13 -6.55
N VAL A 106 1.73 29.17 -6.20
CA VAL A 106 1.25 29.14 -4.82
C VAL A 106 0.95 27.69 -4.45
N MET A 107 1.59 27.16 -3.41
CA MET A 107 1.42 25.76 -3.01
C MET A 107 1.33 25.61 -1.49
N LYS A 108 0.81 24.46 -1.05
CA LYS A 108 0.84 24.06 0.37
C LYS A 108 2.29 24.11 0.89
N LEU A 109 2.50 24.62 2.10
CA LEU A 109 3.80 24.52 2.77
C LEU A 109 4.01 23.10 3.32
N TYR A 110 5.14 22.49 2.98
CA TYR A 110 5.58 21.18 3.48
C TYR A 110 6.63 21.33 4.57
N LYS A 111 6.80 20.27 5.38
CA LYS A 111 7.70 20.25 6.56
C LYS A 111 9.17 20.38 6.13
N CYS A 112 9.59 19.57 5.17
CA CYS A 112 10.95 19.58 4.62
C CYS A 112 11.01 18.77 3.31
N SER A 113 12.18 18.76 2.67
CA SER A 113 12.52 17.85 1.58
C SER A 113 13.07 16.52 2.09
N LEU A 114 13.02 15.46 1.26
CA LEU A 114 13.66 14.17 1.54
C LEU A 114 15.17 14.34 1.76
N LYS A 115 15.79 15.31 1.06
CA LYS A 115 17.19 15.69 1.29
C LYS A 115 17.48 15.99 2.77
N GLU A 116 16.63 16.81 3.39
CA GLU A 116 16.77 17.22 4.79
C GLU A 116 16.31 16.12 5.75
N TYR A 117 15.31 15.34 5.35
CA TYR A 117 14.73 14.28 6.17
C TYR A 117 15.61 13.04 6.29
N ARG A 118 16.65 12.90 5.46
CA ARG A 118 17.57 11.75 5.48
C ARG A 118 18.26 11.52 6.84
N SER A 119 18.28 12.52 7.74
CA SER A 119 18.72 12.32 9.12
C SER A 119 17.91 11.24 9.86
N SER A 120 16.67 10.99 9.44
CA SER A 120 15.79 9.95 9.98
C SER A 120 15.90 8.65 9.18
N LEU A 121 17.10 8.07 9.13
CA LEU A 121 17.39 6.87 8.35
C LEU A 121 16.76 5.61 8.97
N SER A 122 15.83 4.96 8.27
CA SER A 122 15.22 3.68 8.70
C SER A 122 14.82 2.79 7.51
N PRO A 123 14.78 1.46 7.69
CA PRO A 123 14.32 0.53 6.67
C PRO A 123 12.82 0.65 6.37
N GLU A 124 12.00 1.03 7.36
CA GLU A 124 10.55 1.27 7.17
C GLU A 124 10.33 2.46 6.24
N ILE A 125 11.10 3.54 6.43
CA ILE A 125 11.05 4.73 5.58
C ILE A 125 11.59 4.40 4.18
N PHE A 126 12.61 3.53 4.05
CA PHE A 126 13.08 3.05 2.74
C PHE A 126 11.95 2.36 1.96
N VAL A 127 11.24 1.42 2.60
CA VAL A 127 10.15 0.68 1.96
C VAL A 127 8.99 1.62 1.62
N LYS A 128 8.66 2.56 2.51
CA LYS A 128 7.66 3.60 2.25
C LYS A 128 8.05 4.47 1.05
N LEU A 129 9.32 4.86 0.95
CA LEU A 129 9.86 5.65 -0.15
C LEU A 129 9.82 4.87 -1.48
N PHE A 130 10.16 3.58 -1.45
CA PHE A 130 10.04 2.69 -2.60
C PHE A 130 8.61 2.67 -3.15
N HIS A 131 7.62 2.39 -2.29
CA HIS A 131 6.21 2.38 -2.69
C HIS A 131 5.74 3.74 -3.22
N PHE A 132 6.08 4.82 -2.51
CA PHE A 132 5.77 6.16 -2.98
C PHE A 132 6.33 6.43 -4.38
N LEU A 133 7.60 6.10 -4.65
CA LEU A 133 8.24 6.32 -5.94
C LEU A 133 7.57 5.50 -7.03
N THR A 134 7.36 4.21 -6.82
CA THR A 134 6.72 3.33 -7.81
C THR A 134 5.29 3.73 -8.08
N ASP A 135 4.47 3.95 -7.05
CA ASP A 135 3.05 4.28 -7.20
C ASP A 135 2.88 5.62 -7.92
N THR A 136 3.72 6.61 -7.58
CA THR A 136 3.64 7.95 -8.18
C THR A 136 4.11 7.95 -9.63
N VAL A 137 5.22 7.26 -9.93
CA VAL A 137 5.75 7.19 -11.30
C VAL A 137 4.82 6.37 -12.20
N GLN A 138 4.29 5.24 -11.70
CA GLN A 138 3.30 4.45 -12.43
C GLN A 138 2.05 5.27 -12.75
N PHE A 139 1.54 6.03 -11.77
CA PHE A 139 0.41 6.93 -12.00
C PHE A 139 0.71 7.97 -13.07
N LEU A 140 1.84 8.68 -12.97
CA LEU A 140 2.23 9.68 -13.97
C LEU A 140 2.36 9.06 -15.37
N HIS A 141 3.06 7.93 -15.49
CA HIS A 141 3.24 7.21 -16.76
C HIS A 141 1.90 6.74 -17.34
N SER A 142 0.95 6.31 -16.50
CA SER A 142 -0.40 5.92 -16.95
C SER A 142 -1.19 7.09 -17.56
N MET A 143 -0.86 8.32 -17.16
CA MET A 143 -1.42 9.56 -17.71
C MET A 143 -0.61 10.11 -18.89
N GLY A 144 0.43 9.39 -19.33
CA GLY A 144 1.34 9.84 -20.39
C GLY A 144 2.29 10.97 -19.96
N VAL A 145 2.48 11.16 -18.65
CA VAL A 145 3.34 12.20 -18.08
C VAL A 145 4.61 11.56 -17.54
N GLU A 146 5.78 12.09 -17.94
CA GLU A 146 7.07 11.74 -17.35
C GLU A 146 7.52 12.87 -16.42
N HIS A 147 8.13 12.53 -15.28
CA HIS A 147 8.58 13.56 -14.34
C HIS A 147 9.93 14.16 -14.73
N ARG A 148 10.92 13.33 -15.10
CA ARG A 148 12.27 13.68 -15.61
C ARG A 148 13.24 14.37 -14.64
N ASN A 149 12.78 14.72 -13.44
CA ASN A 149 13.56 15.49 -12.46
C ASN A 149 13.32 14.99 -11.03
N ILE A 150 13.12 13.69 -10.87
CA ILE A 150 12.95 13.08 -9.55
C ILE A 150 14.32 13.07 -8.86
N LYS A 151 14.39 13.78 -7.72
CA LYS A 151 15.58 13.89 -6.88
C LYS A 151 15.18 14.16 -5.44
N PRO A 152 16.05 13.92 -4.44
CA PRO A 152 15.69 14.09 -3.03
C PRO A 152 15.19 15.49 -2.64
N GLN A 153 15.57 16.53 -3.38
CA GLN A 153 15.08 17.91 -3.18
C GLN A 153 13.64 18.10 -3.63
N ASN A 154 13.17 17.28 -4.58
CA ASN A 154 11.84 17.38 -5.20
C ASN A 154 10.83 16.40 -4.58
N ILE A 155 11.25 15.65 -3.57
CA ILE A 155 10.36 14.81 -2.76
C ILE A 155 10.16 15.56 -1.44
N LEU A 156 8.97 16.11 -1.25
CA LEU A 156 8.57 16.85 -0.06
C LEU A 156 7.90 15.93 0.94
N ILE A 157 7.94 16.34 2.22
CA ILE A 157 7.37 15.59 3.33
C ILE A 157 6.40 16.48 4.08
N ASP A 158 5.21 15.97 4.36
CA ASP A 158 4.21 16.72 5.12
C ASP A 158 4.31 16.47 6.63
N ASN A 159 3.38 17.06 7.40
CA ASN A 159 3.36 16.93 8.86
C ASN A 159 2.99 15.53 9.35
N HIS A 160 2.48 14.66 8.48
CA HIS A 160 2.18 13.26 8.76
C HIS A 160 3.31 12.31 8.33
N ASN A 161 4.45 12.87 7.89
CA ASN A 161 5.56 12.14 7.28
C ASN A 161 5.15 11.37 6.01
N GLU A 162 4.17 11.89 5.26
CA GLU A 162 3.82 11.40 3.92
C GLU A 162 4.66 12.11 2.85
N PHE A 163 5.02 11.36 1.81
CA PHE A 163 5.82 11.86 0.70
C PHE A 163 4.94 12.47 -0.38
N VAL A 164 5.43 13.56 -0.97
CA VAL A 164 4.76 14.27 -2.07
C VAL A 164 5.80 14.71 -3.10
N LEU A 165 5.52 14.46 -4.38
CA LEU A 165 6.42 14.78 -5.48
C LEU A 165 6.10 16.18 -6.04
N THR A 166 7.11 17.01 -6.19
CA THR A 166 7.01 18.36 -6.78
C THR A 166 7.91 18.49 -8.00
N ASP A 167 7.75 19.58 -8.76
CA ASP A 167 8.62 19.93 -9.88
C ASP A 167 8.59 18.93 -11.05
N ILE A 168 7.40 18.36 -11.27
CA ILE A 168 7.02 17.74 -12.54
C ILE A 168 7.30 18.76 -13.65
N ALA A 169 8.03 18.38 -14.69
CA ALA A 169 8.74 19.32 -15.56
C ALA A 169 7.84 20.35 -16.26
N PHE A 170 7.98 21.63 -15.85
CA PHE A 170 7.48 22.82 -16.56
C PHE A 170 8.59 23.38 -17.49
N GLY A 171 8.76 22.84 -18.70
CA GLY A 171 9.69 23.40 -19.71
C GLY A 171 10.47 22.39 -20.56
N ASP A 172 11.01 22.88 -21.69
CA ASP A 172 11.35 22.18 -22.94
C ASP A 172 11.93 20.75 -22.82
N SER A 173 11.15 19.82 -23.40
CA SER A 173 11.38 18.39 -23.62
C SER A 173 12.63 17.98 -24.41
N ARG A 174 13.59 18.88 -24.66
CA ARG A 174 14.65 18.64 -25.66
C ARG A 174 16.03 18.27 -25.10
N THR A 175 16.25 18.27 -23.79
CA THR A 175 17.61 18.07 -23.24
C THR A 175 17.74 17.13 -22.03
N GLN A 176 16.66 16.57 -21.49
CA GLN A 176 16.76 15.63 -20.36
C GLN A 176 16.50 14.18 -20.82
N THR A 177 17.57 13.40 -20.90
CA THR A 177 17.60 11.98 -21.23
C THR A 177 17.38 11.06 -20.01
N ASN A 178 16.97 11.60 -18.86
CA ASN A 178 16.86 10.82 -17.63
C ASN A 178 15.52 10.09 -17.56
N ASN A 179 15.59 8.77 -17.68
CA ASN A 179 14.48 7.86 -17.44
C ASN A 179 14.05 7.91 -15.96
N ASP A 180 12.76 8.11 -15.68
CA ASP A 180 12.23 8.10 -14.31
C ASP A 180 12.61 6.80 -13.56
N ILE A 181 12.69 5.67 -14.26
CA ILE A 181 13.13 4.39 -13.69
C ILE A 181 14.55 4.47 -13.12
N TYR A 182 15.47 5.11 -13.83
CA TYR A 182 16.83 5.34 -13.35
C TYR A 182 16.84 6.23 -12.09
N THR A 183 15.98 7.24 -12.06
CA THR A 183 15.89 8.15 -10.91
C THR A 183 15.32 7.47 -9.67
N ILE A 184 14.40 6.51 -9.81
CA ILE A 184 13.93 5.66 -8.70
C ILE A 184 15.13 4.95 -8.04
N GLY A 185 15.95 4.25 -8.85
CA GLY A 185 17.15 3.57 -8.37
C GLY A 185 18.13 4.51 -7.68
N SER A 186 18.34 5.70 -8.27
CA SER A 186 19.25 6.72 -7.75
C SER A 186 18.79 7.28 -6.40
N VAL A 187 17.51 7.60 -6.26
CA VAL A 187 16.95 8.11 -5.00
C VAL A 187 17.01 7.07 -3.90
N LEU A 188 16.66 5.81 -4.19
CA LEU A 188 16.72 4.71 -3.21
C LEU A 188 18.16 4.46 -2.75
N LYS A 189 19.11 4.40 -3.69
CA LYS A 189 20.53 4.23 -3.38
C LYS A 189 21.07 5.39 -2.54
N TRP A 190 20.77 6.63 -2.95
CA TRP A 190 21.14 7.84 -2.23
C TRP A 190 20.53 7.89 -0.82
N TYR A 191 19.29 7.47 -0.65
CA TYR A 191 18.65 7.45 0.67
C TYR A 191 19.40 6.48 1.60
N ALA A 192 19.67 5.25 1.15
CA ALA A 192 20.41 4.27 1.94
C ALA A 192 21.85 4.71 2.23
N LEU A 193 22.60 5.16 1.22
CA LEU A 193 24.07 5.30 1.30
C LEU A 193 24.57 6.74 1.42
N GLY A 194 23.72 7.73 1.16
CA GLY A 194 24.06 9.16 1.14
C GLY A 194 24.59 9.63 -0.22
N GLU A 195 25.01 8.70 -1.08
CA GLU A 195 25.57 8.94 -2.40
C GLU A 195 25.15 7.83 -3.38
N VAL A 196 25.13 8.15 -4.69
CA VAL A 196 24.73 7.18 -5.74
C VAL A 196 25.92 6.39 -6.28
N ASN A 197 27.08 7.04 -6.42
CA ASN A 197 28.27 6.49 -7.09
C ASN A 197 29.23 5.76 -6.13
N VAL A 198 28.67 5.04 -5.15
CA VAL A 198 29.44 4.22 -4.20
C VAL A 198 29.30 2.74 -4.53
N ASP A 199 30.39 1.99 -4.34
CA ASP A 199 30.42 0.53 -4.48
C ASP A 199 29.93 -0.14 -3.18
N ALA A 200 28.66 0.11 -2.87
CA ALA A 200 27.95 -0.47 -1.74
C ALA A 200 26.48 -0.69 -2.10
N SER A 201 25.86 -1.67 -1.45
CA SER A 201 24.48 -2.10 -1.67
C SER A 201 23.55 -1.57 -0.57
N VAL A 202 22.24 -1.58 -0.79
CA VAL A 202 21.25 -1.20 0.22
C VAL A 202 21.38 -2.08 1.45
N SER A 203 21.62 -3.38 1.26
CA SER A 203 21.80 -4.36 2.33
C SER A 203 22.99 -4.11 3.25
N SER A 204 23.98 -3.33 2.81
CA SER A 204 25.10 -2.94 3.68
C SER A 204 24.67 -2.04 4.84
N VAL A 205 23.60 -1.25 4.64
CA VAL A 205 23.00 -0.38 5.67
C VAL A 205 21.76 -1.02 6.28
N PHE A 206 20.97 -1.74 5.46
CA PHE A 206 19.73 -2.39 5.87
C PHE A 206 19.74 -3.89 5.52
N PRO A 207 20.33 -4.76 6.36
CA PRO A 207 20.48 -6.19 6.03
C PRO A 207 19.18 -6.91 5.63
N GLY A 208 18.05 -6.51 6.22
CA GLY A 208 16.72 -7.05 5.91
C GLY A 208 16.17 -6.68 4.52
N LEU A 209 16.83 -5.77 3.78
CA LEU A 209 16.38 -5.25 2.49
C LEU A 209 17.23 -5.77 1.31
N LYS A 210 17.90 -6.92 1.46
CA LYS A 210 18.74 -7.53 0.42
C LYS A 210 18.09 -7.68 -0.96
N MET A 211 16.79 -7.93 -1.01
CA MET A 211 16.02 -7.99 -2.26
C MET A 211 16.14 -6.69 -3.08
N TYR A 212 16.18 -5.53 -2.41
CA TYR A 212 16.25 -4.23 -3.07
C TYR A 212 17.62 -3.92 -3.66
N ASP A 213 18.67 -4.69 -3.33
CA ASP A 213 19.98 -4.53 -3.97
C ASP A 213 19.87 -4.73 -5.48
N GLU A 214 19.16 -5.78 -5.89
CA GLU A 214 18.97 -6.12 -7.30
C GLU A 214 18.01 -5.13 -7.98
N VAL A 215 16.99 -4.66 -7.26
CA VAL A 215 16.08 -3.61 -7.76
C VAL A 215 16.87 -2.36 -8.11
N VAL A 216 17.68 -1.87 -7.16
CA VAL A 216 18.51 -0.67 -7.35
C VAL A 216 19.54 -0.88 -8.45
N ARG A 217 20.22 -2.04 -8.48
CA ARG A 217 21.23 -2.37 -9.49
C ARG A 217 20.64 -2.31 -10.90
N ARG A 218 19.48 -2.95 -11.12
CA ARG A 218 18.82 -2.99 -12.43
C ARG A 218 18.24 -1.63 -12.83
N CYS A 219 17.70 -0.85 -11.89
CA CYS A 219 17.27 0.53 -12.20
C CYS A 219 18.44 1.41 -12.68
N LEU A 220 19.64 1.20 -12.13
CA LEU A 220 20.84 1.97 -12.45
C LEU A 220 21.68 1.38 -13.61
N SER A 221 21.25 0.25 -14.18
CA SER A 221 21.99 -0.45 -15.22
C SER A 221 21.95 0.33 -16.54
N SER A 222 23.11 0.46 -17.20
CA SER A 222 23.21 1.01 -18.55
C SER A 222 22.98 -0.05 -19.64
N ASP A 223 22.87 -1.33 -19.27
CA ASP A 223 22.56 -2.41 -20.20
C ASP A 223 21.04 -2.57 -20.35
N LEU A 224 20.54 -2.29 -21.56
CA LEU A 224 19.11 -2.38 -21.90
C LEU A 224 18.53 -3.79 -21.76
N LYS A 225 19.35 -4.84 -21.72
CA LYS A 225 18.87 -6.21 -21.49
C LYS A 225 18.63 -6.51 -20.01
N ASP A 226 19.25 -5.73 -19.14
CA ASP A 226 19.30 -5.97 -17.70
C ASP A 226 18.49 -4.92 -16.92
N CYS A 227 18.36 -3.70 -17.45
CA CYS A 227 17.59 -2.65 -16.81
C CYS A 227 16.07 -2.90 -16.83
N PHE A 228 15.37 -2.28 -15.89
CA PHE A 228 13.92 -2.18 -15.95
C PHE A 228 13.50 -1.06 -16.92
N HIS A 229 12.45 -1.29 -17.69
CA HIS A 229 11.90 -0.32 -18.62
C HIS A 229 10.63 0.35 -18.10
N THR A 230 9.90 -0.33 -17.20
CA THR A 230 8.63 0.15 -16.65
C THR A 230 8.58 -0.09 -15.14
N VAL A 231 7.71 0.64 -14.45
CA VAL A 231 7.44 0.39 -13.03
C VAL A 231 6.81 -0.98 -12.82
N ASP A 232 5.99 -1.47 -13.75
CA ASP A 232 5.36 -2.78 -13.68
C ASP A 232 6.39 -3.91 -13.62
N GLU A 233 7.50 -3.81 -14.36
CA GLU A 233 8.59 -4.79 -14.29
C GLU A 233 9.28 -4.79 -12.91
N ILE A 234 9.45 -3.62 -12.29
CA ILE A 234 9.99 -3.51 -10.93
C ILE A 234 9.07 -4.20 -9.93
N LEU A 235 7.77 -3.88 -9.98
CA LEU A 235 6.76 -4.42 -9.07
C LEU A 235 6.61 -5.93 -9.25
N ALA A 236 6.59 -6.41 -10.49
CA ALA A 236 6.55 -7.85 -10.79
C ALA A 236 7.79 -8.56 -10.25
N TYR A 237 8.98 -7.99 -10.43
CA TYR A 237 10.21 -8.56 -9.87
C TYR A 237 10.12 -8.66 -8.34
N VAL A 238 9.72 -7.59 -7.65
CA VAL A 238 9.57 -7.59 -6.20
C VAL A 238 8.55 -8.62 -5.74
N GLU A 239 7.44 -8.77 -6.45
CA GLU A 239 6.41 -9.76 -6.10
C GLU A 239 6.91 -11.20 -6.30
N ILE A 240 7.65 -11.48 -7.38
CA ILE A 240 8.31 -12.77 -7.60
C ILE A 240 9.31 -13.07 -6.48
N GLN A 241 10.10 -12.09 -6.04
CA GLN A 241 11.05 -12.31 -4.94
C GLN A 241 10.37 -12.51 -3.58
N LYS A 242 9.12 -12.08 -3.42
CA LYS A 242 8.28 -12.39 -2.25
C LYS A 242 7.66 -13.79 -2.33
N GLU A 243 7.62 -14.44 -3.51
CA GLU A 243 7.19 -15.84 -3.60
C GLU A 243 8.12 -16.69 -2.74
N ARG A 244 7.56 -17.20 -1.66
CA ARG A 244 8.33 -17.96 -0.66
C ARG A 244 8.63 -19.35 -1.21
N ASN A 245 9.76 -19.91 -0.80
CA ASN A 245 10.09 -21.29 -1.12
C ASN A 245 8.94 -22.20 -0.65
N PRO A 246 8.31 -22.98 -1.56
CA PRO A 246 7.22 -23.87 -1.21
C PRO A 246 7.54 -24.80 -0.04
N LYS A 247 8.79 -25.26 0.04
CA LYS A 247 9.24 -26.15 1.12
C LYS A 247 9.25 -25.44 2.47
N GLU A 248 9.68 -24.18 2.52
CA GLU A 248 9.69 -23.40 3.77
C GLU A 248 8.27 -23.08 4.23
N LEU A 249 7.37 -22.75 3.30
CA LEU A 249 5.94 -22.56 3.61
C LEU A 249 5.33 -23.82 4.22
N MET A 250 5.53 -24.97 3.58
CA MET A 250 5.04 -26.27 4.07
C MET A 250 5.63 -26.62 5.44
N GLN A 251 6.93 -26.41 5.63
CA GLN A 251 7.61 -26.67 6.90
C GLN A 251 7.06 -25.80 8.02
N GLU A 252 6.88 -24.50 7.79
CA GLU A 252 6.38 -23.58 8.82
C GLU A 252 4.91 -23.87 9.16
N PHE A 253 4.05 -24.15 8.17
CA PHE A 253 2.65 -24.53 8.42
C PHE A 253 2.58 -25.80 9.28
N SER A 254 3.32 -26.84 8.87
CA SER A 254 3.38 -28.11 9.61
C SER A 254 3.96 -27.92 11.01
N LEU A 255 4.98 -27.08 11.17
CA LEU A 255 5.60 -26.76 12.46
C LEU A 255 4.61 -26.09 13.41
N ILE A 256 3.79 -25.14 12.93
CA ILE A 256 2.78 -24.47 13.76
C ILE A 256 1.72 -25.46 14.26
N CYS A 257 1.28 -26.39 13.42
CA CYS A 257 0.38 -27.46 13.83
C CYS A 257 1.04 -28.39 14.87
N ARG A 258 2.22 -28.93 14.55
CA ARG A 258 2.94 -29.91 15.39
C ARG A 258 3.37 -29.35 16.74
N LYS A 259 3.78 -28.08 16.83
CA LYS A 259 4.16 -27.46 18.12
C LYS A 259 2.97 -27.25 19.06
N ASN A 260 1.76 -27.06 18.50
CA ASN A 260 0.53 -26.87 19.29
C ASN A 260 -0.11 -28.20 19.71
N PHE A 261 0.15 -29.28 18.96
CA PHE A 261 -0.38 -30.62 19.22
C PHE A 261 0.72 -31.71 19.15
N PRO A 262 1.76 -31.62 20.01
CA PRO A 262 2.94 -32.47 19.90
C PRO A 262 2.72 -33.94 20.31
N LYS A 263 1.62 -34.26 21.02
CA LYS A 263 1.32 -35.63 21.45
C LYS A 263 0.35 -36.35 20.51
N GLU A 264 -0.42 -35.57 19.76
CA GLU A 264 -1.55 -36.05 18.97
C GLU A 264 -1.22 -36.18 17.46
N LEU A 265 -0.31 -35.35 16.94
CA LEU A 265 0.22 -35.47 15.58
C LEU A 265 1.37 -36.52 15.55
N PRO A 266 1.47 -37.36 14.51
CA PRO A 266 1.51 -36.88 13.12
C PRO A 266 0.17 -36.85 12.37
N GLU A 267 -0.73 -37.83 12.48
CA GLU A 267 -1.81 -37.95 11.48
C GLU A 267 -3.02 -37.04 11.70
N PHE A 268 -3.77 -37.21 12.80
CA PHE A 268 -5.04 -36.49 13.00
C PHE A 268 -5.21 -36.00 14.42
N VAL A 269 -5.70 -34.77 14.53
CA VAL A 269 -6.13 -34.16 15.79
C VAL A 269 -7.57 -33.73 15.66
N HIS A 270 -8.39 -34.06 16.65
CA HIS A 270 -9.66 -33.40 16.90
C HIS A 270 -9.54 -32.61 18.20
N CYS A 271 -9.85 -31.32 18.17
CA CYS A 271 -9.71 -30.45 19.33
C CYS A 271 -10.97 -29.60 19.53
N THR A 272 -11.55 -29.71 20.73
CA THR A 272 -12.66 -28.88 21.22
C THR A 272 -12.21 -27.86 22.29
N ASP A 273 -10.93 -27.87 22.67
CA ASP A 273 -10.38 -26.95 23.67
C ASP A 273 -10.12 -25.57 23.07
N HIS A 274 -11.01 -24.62 23.34
CA HIS A 274 -10.90 -23.25 22.85
C HIS A 274 -9.58 -22.54 23.22
N LYS A 275 -8.92 -22.89 24.34
CA LYS A 275 -7.62 -22.29 24.67
C LYS A 275 -6.53 -22.79 23.73
N LYS A 276 -6.52 -24.09 23.42
CA LYS A 276 -5.60 -24.67 22.43
C LYS A 276 -5.88 -24.11 21.03
N ILE A 277 -7.14 -24.04 20.62
CA ILE A 277 -7.54 -23.47 19.31
C ILE A 277 -7.10 -22.00 19.21
N SER A 278 -7.34 -21.20 20.25
CA SER A 278 -6.90 -19.80 20.27
C SER A 278 -5.38 -19.66 20.21
N LYS A 279 -4.63 -20.57 20.84
CA LYS A 279 -3.17 -20.56 20.79
C LYS A 279 -2.67 -20.91 19.38
N LEU A 280 -3.24 -21.93 18.74
CA LEU A 280 -2.95 -22.29 17.34
C LEU A 280 -3.20 -21.10 16.40
N MET A 281 -4.40 -20.49 16.47
CA MET A 281 -4.75 -19.33 15.64
C MET A 281 -3.81 -18.15 15.88
N SER A 282 -3.46 -17.85 17.14
CA SER A 282 -2.51 -16.80 17.47
C SER A 282 -1.11 -17.05 16.90
N ASP A 283 -0.68 -18.31 16.85
CA ASP A 283 0.63 -18.66 16.29
C ASP A 283 0.65 -18.49 14.76
N PHE A 284 -0.44 -18.80 14.06
CA PHE A 284 -0.59 -18.45 12.65
C PHE A 284 -0.57 -16.94 12.42
N ILE A 285 -1.31 -16.16 13.23
CA ILE A 285 -1.33 -14.69 13.16
C ILE A 285 0.08 -14.11 13.29
N SER A 286 0.86 -14.62 14.25
CA SER A 286 2.24 -14.17 14.47
C SER A 286 3.19 -14.42 13.30
N LYS A 287 2.77 -15.22 12.31
CA LYS A 287 3.53 -15.62 11.13
C LYS A 287 2.89 -15.15 9.82
N MET A 288 1.86 -14.31 9.86
CA MET A 288 1.18 -13.83 8.64
C MET A 288 2.15 -13.11 7.70
N ASP A 289 3.10 -12.31 8.19
CA ASP A 289 4.13 -11.67 7.35
C ASP A 289 5.04 -12.68 6.64
N PHE A 290 5.27 -13.85 7.26
CA PHE A 290 6.04 -14.93 6.64
C PHE A 290 5.25 -15.59 5.50
N PHE A 291 3.98 -15.92 5.76
CA PHE A 291 3.11 -16.60 4.79
C PHE A 291 2.60 -15.67 3.68
N GLY A 292 2.48 -14.36 3.91
CA GLY A 292 1.81 -13.46 2.97
C GLY A 292 0.42 -13.98 2.59
N ASN A 293 0.14 -14.05 1.29
CA ASN A 293 -1.15 -14.54 0.76
C ASN A 293 -1.18 -16.06 0.48
N HIS A 294 -0.20 -16.82 0.99
CA HIS A 294 -0.06 -18.24 0.66
C HIS A 294 -0.92 -19.17 1.51
N ILE A 295 -1.57 -18.70 2.57
CA ILE A 295 -2.60 -19.48 3.28
C ILE A 295 -3.97 -19.01 2.80
N VAL A 296 -4.81 -19.97 2.42
CA VAL A 296 -6.18 -19.72 1.98
C VAL A 296 -7.14 -20.50 2.86
N TYR A 297 -8.37 -20.02 2.94
CA TYR A 297 -9.48 -20.79 3.47
C TYR A 297 -10.59 -20.91 2.43
N PHE A 298 -11.27 -22.05 2.47
CA PHE A 298 -12.41 -22.38 1.63
C PHE A 298 -13.64 -22.59 2.50
N THR A 299 -14.78 -22.10 2.05
CA THR A 299 -16.11 -22.54 2.49
C THR A 299 -16.76 -23.35 1.37
N ASP A 300 -18.02 -23.73 1.54
CA ASP A 300 -18.84 -24.34 0.48
C ASP A 300 -19.07 -23.39 -0.71
N VAL A 301 -18.97 -22.07 -0.51
CA VAL A 301 -19.27 -21.05 -1.52
C VAL A 301 -18.03 -20.32 -2.03
N GLU A 302 -17.11 -19.95 -1.14
CA GLU A 302 -16.05 -18.98 -1.41
C GLU A 302 -14.64 -19.50 -1.07
N ARG A 303 -13.64 -18.88 -1.70
CA ARG A 303 -12.21 -19.05 -1.43
C ARG A 303 -11.62 -17.68 -1.16
N ASN A 304 -10.94 -17.51 -0.04
CA ASN A 304 -10.34 -16.24 0.36
C ASN A 304 -8.94 -16.47 0.96
N VAL A 305 -8.16 -15.38 1.06
CA VAL A 305 -6.91 -15.38 1.83
C VAL A 305 -7.24 -15.56 3.30
N PHE A 306 -6.40 -16.32 4.00
CA PHE A 306 -6.55 -16.55 5.43
C PHE A 306 -5.69 -15.55 6.22
N SER A 307 -6.31 -14.46 6.67
CA SER A 307 -5.77 -13.59 7.72
C SER A 307 -6.76 -13.49 8.88
N PRO A 308 -6.66 -14.36 9.88
CA PRO A 308 -7.58 -14.38 11.00
C PRO A 308 -7.26 -13.28 12.02
N HIS A 309 -8.30 -12.74 12.64
CA HIS A 309 -8.20 -11.88 13.82
C HIS A 309 -8.91 -12.56 14.99
N VAL A 310 -8.26 -12.60 16.15
CA VAL A 310 -8.86 -13.19 17.36
C VAL A 310 -9.93 -12.25 17.92
N GLY A 311 -11.17 -12.68 17.87
CA GLY A 311 -12.31 -12.00 18.50
C GLY A 311 -12.53 -12.45 19.94
N LYS A 312 -13.60 -11.94 20.55
CA LYS A 312 -14.03 -12.36 21.90
C LYS A 312 -14.93 -13.59 21.83
N ASN A 313 -15.03 -14.34 22.93
CA ASN A 313 -16.01 -15.44 23.08
C ASN A 313 -15.95 -16.54 22.00
N GLY A 314 -14.76 -16.84 21.48
CA GLY A 314 -14.55 -17.89 20.47
C GLY A 314 -14.87 -17.48 19.04
N PHE A 315 -15.10 -16.19 18.79
CA PHE A 315 -15.22 -15.64 17.44
C PHE A 315 -13.85 -15.36 16.83
N TYR A 316 -13.74 -15.62 15.53
CA TYR A 316 -12.58 -15.27 14.72
C TYR A 316 -13.07 -14.55 13.47
N LYS A 317 -12.47 -13.41 13.15
CA LYS A 317 -12.82 -12.58 12.00
C LYS A 317 -11.79 -12.78 10.89
N PHE A 318 -12.22 -13.17 9.71
CA PHE A 318 -11.35 -13.36 8.54
C PHE A 318 -11.45 -12.16 7.58
N ASP A 319 -10.57 -12.11 6.57
CA ASP A 319 -10.34 -10.94 5.71
C ASP A 319 -11.57 -10.34 5.03
N ASN A 320 -12.58 -11.16 4.69
CA ASN A 320 -13.83 -10.69 4.08
C ASN A 320 -14.82 -10.09 5.10
N SER A 321 -14.34 -9.71 6.30
CA SER A 321 -15.14 -9.23 7.43
C SER A 321 -16.07 -10.27 8.04
N THR A 322 -15.95 -11.54 7.66
CA THR A 322 -16.80 -12.62 8.20
C THR A 322 -16.26 -13.11 9.54
N GLU A 323 -17.14 -13.15 10.53
CA GLU A 323 -16.91 -13.69 11.85
C GLU A 323 -17.50 -15.10 11.96
N PHE A 324 -16.67 -16.03 12.42
CA PHE A 324 -17.05 -17.41 12.68
C PHE A 324 -16.85 -17.70 14.17
N LYS A 325 -17.87 -18.26 14.81
CA LYS A 325 -17.73 -18.82 16.15
C LYS A 325 -17.28 -20.26 16.03
N VAL A 326 -16.03 -20.52 16.38
CA VAL A 326 -15.40 -21.83 16.22
C VAL A 326 -15.86 -22.77 17.33
N LEU A 327 -16.43 -23.91 16.95
CA LEU A 327 -16.86 -24.98 17.85
C LEU A 327 -15.70 -25.93 18.16
N ASP A 328 -15.08 -26.43 17.11
CA ASP A 328 -13.98 -27.40 17.16
C ASP A 328 -13.16 -27.34 15.88
N ILE A 329 -12.00 -28.00 15.90
CA ILE A 329 -11.13 -28.13 14.73
C ILE A 329 -10.67 -29.58 14.55
N TRP A 330 -10.45 -29.93 13.28
CA TRP A 330 -9.68 -31.08 12.87
C TRP A 330 -8.39 -30.62 12.20
N ILE A 331 -7.27 -31.24 12.55
CA ILE A 331 -5.97 -30.95 11.93
C ILE A 331 -5.45 -32.26 11.36
N HIS A 332 -4.96 -32.20 10.14
CA HIS A 332 -4.19 -33.27 9.53
C HIS A 332 -2.78 -32.77 9.21
N CYS A 333 -1.77 -33.56 9.55
CA CYS A 333 -0.42 -33.39 9.05
C CYS A 333 0.12 -34.72 8.52
N ASP A 334 1.00 -34.68 7.53
CA ASP A 334 1.74 -35.87 7.10
C ASP A 334 3.23 -35.59 6.91
N ASP A 335 4.00 -36.63 6.59
CA ASP A 335 5.45 -36.53 6.39
C ASP A 335 5.81 -35.76 5.11
N THR A 336 4.87 -35.65 4.16
CA THR A 336 5.07 -34.90 2.92
C THR A 336 4.79 -33.41 3.08
N MET A 337 3.99 -33.04 4.09
CA MET A 337 3.48 -31.69 4.37
C MET A 337 2.56 -31.13 3.28
N GLN A 338 2.35 -31.87 2.18
CA GLN A 338 1.53 -31.48 1.03
C GLN A 338 0.03 -31.71 1.27
N ASN A 339 -0.33 -32.52 2.28
CA ASN A 339 -1.73 -32.71 2.67
C ASN A 339 -2.03 -32.09 4.05
N ASP A 340 -1.21 -31.14 4.51
CA ASP A 340 -1.45 -30.48 5.79
C ASP A 340 -2.60 -29.47 5.66
N TYR A 341 -3.61 -29.59 6.54
CA TYR A 341 -4.74 -28.66 6.59
C TYR A 341 -5.35 -28.57 7.99
N ILE A 342 -6.18 -27.54 8.17
CA ILE A 342 -7.04 -27.36 9.32
C ILE A 342 -8.48 -27.25 8.83
N LEU A 343 -9.34 -28.13 9.31
CA LEU A 343 -10.78 -28.03 9.09
C LEU A 343 -11.41 -27.44 10.36
N VAL A 344 -12.03 -26.29 10.23
CA VAL A 344 -12.66 -25.56 11.33
C VAL A 344 -14.16 -25.77 11.25
N HIS A 345 -14.76 -26.27 12.33
CA HIS A 345 -16.20 -26.35 12.48
C HIS A 345 -16.72 -25.08 13.17
N HIS A 346 -17.70 -24.40 12.58
CA HIS A 346 -18.25 -23.17 13.13
C HIS A 346 -19.75 -23.25 13.34
N SER A 347 -20.25 -22.61 14.40
CA SER A 347 -21.68 -22.68 14.76
C SER A 347 -22.56 -21.80 13.87
N ASN A 348 -23.86 -22.08 13.89
CA ASN A 348 -24.90 -21.10 13.58
C ASN A 348 -24.70 -19.85 14.46
N THR A 349 -24.60 -18.67 13.86
CA THR A 349 -24.53 -17.41 14.62
C THR A 349 -25.88 -16.70 14.62
N LEU A 350 -26.16 -15.95 15.70
CA LEU A 350 -27.34 -15.10 15.77
C LEU A 350 -27.07 -13.77 15.04
N PRO A 351 -28.09 -13.21 14.36
CA PRO A 351 -27.97 -11.91 13.72
C PRO A 351 -27.75 -10.83 14.78
N GLU A 352 -27.14 -9.73 14.37
CA GLU A 352 -27.01 -8.53 15.18
C GLU A 352 -28.22 -7.61 14.95
N LYS A 353 -28.68 -6.89 15.98
CA LYS A 353 -29.79 -5.94 15.82
C LYS A 353 -29.30 -4.59 15.34
N VAL A 354 -29.52 -4.29 14.06
CA VAL A 354 -29.16 -3.01 13.44
C VAL A 354 -30.42 -2.22 13.12
N ASN A 355 -30.54 -1.02 13.67
CA ASN A 355 -31.73 -0.15 13.52
C ASN A 355 -33.04 -0.91 13.82
N GLY A 356 -33.00 -1.78 14.84
CA GLY A 356 -34.13 -2.61 15.26
C GLY A 356 -34.43 -3.83 14.38
N LYS A 357 -33.67 -4.09 13.31
CA LYS A 357 -33.82 -5.25 12.43
C LYS A 357 -32.68 -6.23 12.61
N ASP A 358 -33.00 -7.52 12.57
CA ASP A 358 -31.99 -8.58 12.57
C ASP A 358 -31.19 -8.53 11.26
N SER A 359 -29.88 -8.40 11.38
CA SER A 359 -28.96 -8.40 10.24
C SER A 359 -27.73 -9.25 10.50
N TYR A 360 -27.35 -10.05 9.50
CA TYR A 360 -26.09 -10.78 9.48
C TYR A 360 -24.92 -9.97 8.93
N LYS A 361 -25.21 -8.79 8.36
CA LYS A 361 -24.22 -7.87 7.79
C LYS A 361 -24.43 -6.48 8.35
N TRP A 362 -23.43 -5.93 9.01
CA TRP A 362 -23.51 -4.59 9.60
C TRP A 362 -22.15 -3.92 9.61
N ALA A 363 -22.11 -2.67 10.05
CA ALA A 363 -20.87 -1.98 10.31
C ALA A 363 -20.91 -1.25 11.66
N VAL A 364 -19.73 -0.99 12.20
CA VAL A 364 -19.53 -0.12 13.35
C VAL A 364 -18.73 1.10 12.88
N TYR A 365 -19.32 2.28 13.02
CA TYR A 365 -18.67 3.56 12.76
C TYR A 365 -18.10 4.13 14.06
N ASP A 366 -16.86 4.61 13.99
CA ASP A 366 -16.13 5.26 15.10
C ASP A 366 -16.14 4.44 16.40
N LYS A 367 -16.05 3.10 16.26
CA LYS A 367 -16.01 2.10 17.34
C LYS A 367 -17.24 2.04 18.26
N LYS A 368 -18.29 2.81 17.99
CA LYS A 368 -19.44 2.94 18.90
C LYS A 368 -20.78 2.80 18.19
N MET A 369 -20.88 3.30 16.97
CA MET A 369 -22.15 3.50 16.31
C MET A 369 -22.44 2.34 15.36
N LEU A 370 -23.50 1.59 15.64
CA LEU A 370 -23.92 0.48 14.81
C LEU A 370 -24.74 1.03 13.64
N ILE A 371 -24.30 0.75 12.41
CA ILE A 371 -24.98 1.17 11.18
C ILE A 371 -25.22 -0.04 10.27
N SER A 372 -26.17 0.10 9.35
CA SER A 372 -26.46 -0.92 8.36
C SER A 372 -25.36 -1.01 7.31
N TRP A 373 -25.23 -2.19 6.69
CA TRP A 373 -24.28 -2.39 5.61
C TRP A 373 -24.48 -1.40 4.43
N PRO A 374 -25.72 -1.10 3.98
CA PRO A 374 -25.93 -0.08 2.94
C PRO A 374 -25.43 1.32 3.31
N GLU A 375 -25.63 1.77 4.56
CA GLU A 375 -25.12 3.06 5.06
C GLU A 375 -23.59 3.11 5.03
N ALA A 376 -22.94 2.01 5.43
CA ALA A 376 -21.49 1.91 5.36
C ALA A 376 -20.97 1.98 3.91
N MET A 377 -21.68 1.37 2.96
CA MET A 377 -21.27 1.31 1.55
C MET A 377 -21.53 2.61 0.79
N ASN A 378 -22.64 3.28 1.06
CA ASN A 378 -23.00 4.52 0.37
C ASN A 378 -22.28 5.76 0.96
N GLY A 379 -21.67 5.63 2.15
CA GLY A 379 -20.91 6.69 2.80
C GLY A 379 -21.73 7.68 3.61
N TYR A 380 -23.01 7.38 3.88
CA TYR A 380 -23.91 8.21 4.68
C TYR A 380 -24.72 7.32 5.65
N ALA A 381 -24.88 7.76 6.90
CA ALA A 381 -25.75 7.08 7.86
C ALA A 381 -26.90 7.99 8.30
N GLU A 382 -28.06 7.39 8.56
CA GLU A 382 -29.22 8.08 9.14
C GLU A 382 -29.29 7.79 10.64
N ILE A 383 -29.16 8.83 11.47
CA ILE A 383 -29.14 8.71 12.93
C ILE A 383 -30.15 9.67 13.50
N GLU A 384 -31.14 9.15 14.22
CA GLU A 384 -32.20 9.96 14.85
C GLU A 384 -32.91 10.92 13.86
N GLY A 385 -32.90 10.59 12.56
CA GLY A 385 -33.50 11.38 11.47
C GLY A 385 -32.54 12.31 10.73
N ASP A 386 -31.29 12.46 11.18
CA ASP A 386 -30.26 13.25 10.52
C ASP A 386 -29.35 12.38 9.64
N ILE A 387 -29.04 12.85 8.44
CA ILE A 387 -28.10 12.19 7.52
C ILE A 387 -26.70 12.75 7.73
N ILE A 388 -25.77 11.91 8.17
CA ILE A 388 -24.37 12.29 8.37
C ILE A 388 -23.44 11.65 7.32
N PRO A 389 -22.44 12.38 6.79
CA PRO A 389 -21.40 11.79 5.97
C PRO A 389 -20.44 10.95 6.83
N LEU A 390 -20.05 9.79 6.33
CA LEU A 390 -19.17 8.86 7.01
C LEU A 390 -17.73 8.97 6.51
N ASP A 391 -16.80 9.01 7.45
CA ASP A 391 -15.37 8.79 7.18
C ASP A 391 -15.10 7.29 7.02
N LYS A 392 -14.77 6.87 5.81
CA LYS A 392 -14.50 5.46 5.47
C LYS A 392 -13.40 4.84 6.35
N THR A 393 -12.45 5.61 6.84
CA THR A 393 -11.35 5.11 7.69
C THR A 393 -11.81 4.69 9.09
N LYS A 394 -13.02 5.11 9.49
CA LYS A 394 -13.63 4.81 10.79
C LYS A 394 -14.71 3.74 10.71
N ILE A 395 -14.92 3.13 9.54
CA ILE A 395 -15.91 2.08 9.33
C ILE A 395 -15.26 0.72 9.52
N GLU A 396 -15.81 -0.09 10.42
CA GLU A 396 -15.46 -1.50 10.56
C GLU A 396 -16.64 -2.36 10.13
N LEU A 397 -16.45 -3.21 9.12
CA LEU A 397 -17.48 -4.10 8.59
C LEU A 397 -17.53 -5.42 9.34
N PHE A 398 -18.73 -5.98 9.45
CA PHE A 398 -18.99 -7.26 10.11
C PHE A 398 -20.00 -8.08 9.31
N ASN A 399 -19.68 -9.35 9.12
CA ASN A 399 -20.56 -10.34 8.49
C ASN A 399 -20.56 -11.59 9.37
N ARG A 400 -21.71 -12.21 9.59
CA ARG A 400 -21.85 -13.43 10.40
C ARG A 400 -22.43 -14.55 9.54
N ALA A 401 -21.85 -15.74 9.61
CA ALA A 401 -22.37 -16.89 8.89
C ALA A 401 -23.72 -17.35 9.51
N PRO A 402 -24.82 -17.37 8.74
CA PRO A 402 -26.15 -17.67 9.27
C PRO A 402 -26.36 -19.17 9.56
N ARG A 403 -25.43 -20.02 9.13
CA ARG A 403 -25.51 -21.47 9.25
C ARG A 403 -24.21 -22.04 9.80
N GLU A 404 -24.33 -23.18 10.47
CA GLU A 404 -23.25 -24.06 10.91
C GLU A 404 -22.64 -24.72 9.68
N GLY A 405 -21.32 -24.90 9.72
CA GLY A 405 -20.58 -25.33 8.55
C GLY A 405 -19.11 -25.52 8.86
N TYR A 406 -18.36 -25.79 7.80
CA TYR A 406 -16.94 -26.08 7.89
C TYR A 406 -16.13 -25.12 7.02
N ILE A 407 -14.92 -24.82 7.48
CA ILE A 407 -13.94 -24.03 6.76
C ILE A 407 -12.68 -24.87 6.61
N PHE A 408 -12.18 -25.00 5.38
CA PHE A 408 -10.95 -25.72 5.08
C PHE A 408 -9.80 -24.73 4.87
N ILE A 409 -8.80 -24.77 5.75
CA ILE A 409 -7.62 -23.88 5.73
C ILE A 409 -6.39 -24.69 5.31
N ALA A 410 -5.69 -24.24 4.26
CA ALA A 410 -4.48 -24.91 3.78
C ALA A 410 -3.58 -23.95 3.00
N LEU A 411 -2.37 -24.41 2.66
CA LEU A 411 -1.47 -23.68 1.77
C LEU A 411 -1.99 -23.69 0.32
N ASN A 412 -2.13 -22.49 -0.22
CA ASN A 412 -2.63 -22.23 -1.55
C ASN A 412 -1.69 -22.81 -2.62
N GLN A 413 -2.23 -23.56 -3.57
CA GLN A 413 -1.47 -24.19 -4.67
C GLN A 413 -0.32 -25.11 -4.21
N LEU A 414 -0.29 -25.48 -2.93
CA LEU A 414 0.64 -26.47 -2.38
C LEU A 414 -0.09 -27.67 -1.80
N HIS A 415 -1.32 -27.47 -1.33
CA HIS A 415 -2.22 -28.56 -0.98
C HIS A 415 -3.05 -29.01 -2.19
N SER A 416 -3.09 -30.32 -2.46
CA SER A 416 -3.70 -30.87 -3.68
C SER A 416 -5.16 -30.48 -3.89
N LEU A 417 -5.97 -30.48 -2.83
CA LEU A 417 -7.38 -30.05 -2.87
C LEU A 417 -7.58 -28.54 -3.10
N THR A 418 -6.52 -27.74 -2.99
CA THR A 418 -6.57 -26.29 -3.30
C THR A 418 -6.23 -25.99 -4.76
N PHE A 419 -5.80 -27.00 -5.53
CA PHE A 419 -5.52 -26.82 -6.95
C PHE A 419 -6.81 -26.55 -7.70
N PRO A 420 -6.81 -25.64 -8.70
CA PRO A 420 -8.01 -25.33 -9.48
C PRO A 420 -8.73 -26.57 -10.04
N ALA A 421 -7.98 -27.59 -10.47
CA ALA A 421 -8.53 -28.84 -11.00
C ALA A 421 -9.28 -29.69 -9.97
N ASN A 422 -8.99 -29.52 -8.67
CA ASN A 422 -9.50 -30.36 -7.58
C ASN A 422 -10.51 -29.62 -6.68
N ILE A 423 -10.86 -28.37 -6.97
CA ILE A 423 -11.84 -27.59 -6.17
C ILE A 423 -13.21 -28.29 -6.14
N GLY A 424 -13.60 -28.96 -7.23
CA GLY A 424 -14.82 -29.76 -7.28
C GLY A 424 -14.85 -30.87 -6.24
N THR A 425 -13.70 -31.53 -6.01
CA THR A 425 -13.54 -32.55 -4.97
C THR A 425 -13.75 -31.97 -3.58
N LEU A 426 -13.12 -30.82 -3.27
CA LEU A 426 -13.28 -30.18 -1.96
C LEU A 426 -14.73 -29.76 -1.71
N ARG A 427 -15.44 -29.28 -2.73
CA ARG A 427 -16.88 -28.97 -2.66
C ARG A 427 -17.76 -30.20 -2.39
N ASP A 428 -17.43 -31.36 -2.95
CA ASP A 428 -18.13 -32.61 -2.64
C ASP A 428 -17.99 -32.97 -1.16
N TYR A 429 -16.82 -32.76 -0.57
CA TYR A 429 -16.62 -32.96 0.87
C TYR A 429 -17.43 -31.98 1.72
N PHE A 430 -17.46 -30.69 1.38
CA PHE A 430 -18.36 -29.74 2.07
C PHE A 430 -19.83 -30.19 2.00
N PHE A 431 -20.27 -30.70 0.85
CA PHE A 431 -21.60 -31.26 0.70
C PHE A 431 -21.80 -32.46 1.64
N ARG A 432 -20.87 -33.42 1.69
CA ARG A 432 -20.92 -34.57 2.63
C ARG A 432 -20.95 -34.13 4.10
N PHE A 433 -20.15 -33.13 4.46
CA PHE A 433 -20.12 -32.57 5.83
C PHE A 433 -21.46 -31.97 6.24
N SER A 434 -22.29 -31.53 5.29
CA SER A 434 -23.63 -30.98 5.58
C SER A 434 -24.67 -32.04 5.98
N PHE A 435 -24.46 -33.33 5.65
CA PHE A 435 -25.39 -34.42 5.99
C PHE A 435 -24.99 -35.21 7.23
N SER A 436 -23.72 -35.14 7.63
CA SER A 436 -23.20 -35.86 8.78
C SER A 436 -22.05 -35.11 9.42
N TYR A 437 -22.03 -35.08 10.76
CA TYR A 437 -20.90 -34.53 11.51
C TYR A 437 -19.58 -35.18 11.07
N VAL A 438 -18.58 -34.35 10.81
CA VAL A 438 -17.27 -34.80 10.34
C VAL A 438 -16.68 -35.80 11.32
N ASN A 439 -16.20 -36.92 10.77
CA ASN A 439 -15.53 -37.97 11.51
C ASN A 439 -14.31 -38.46 10.76
N ARG A 440 -13.50 -39.25 11.46
CA ARG A 440 -12.20 -39.74 10.95
C ARG A 440 -12.32 -40.51 9.63
N LEU A 441 -13.38 -41.28 9.40
CA LEU A 441 -13.54 -42.07 8.17
C LEU A 441 -13.69 -41.17 6.93
N ILE A 442 -14.48 -40.09 7.03
CA ILE A 442 -14.66 -39.14 5.93
C ILE A 442 -13.36 -38.39 5.65
N LEU A 443 -12.61 -38.03 6.70
CA LEU A 443 -11.33 -37.34 6.54
C LEU A 443 -10.24 -38.27 5.97
N GLU A 444 -10.24 -39.55 6.33
CA GLU A 444 -9.35 -40.55 5.72
C GLU A 444 -9.64 -40.74 4.23
N ASP A 445 -10.91 -40.78 3.82
CA ASP A 445 -11.32 -40.78 2.41
C ASP A 445 -10.80 -39.52 1.68
N MET A 446 -10.98 -38.34 2.29
CA MET A 446 -10.49 -37.07 1.75
C MET A 446 -8.97 -37.07 1.54
N ASN A 447 -8.22 -37.58 2.51
CA ASN A 447 -6.76 -37.63 2.45
C ASN A 447 -6.25 -38.69 1.46
N ASN A 448 -6.96 -39.80 1.30
CA ASN A 448 -6.66 -40.80 0.26
C ASN A 448 -6.80 -40.19 -1.13
N LEU A 449 -7.87 -39.44 -1.36
CA LEU A 449 -8.11 -38.77 -2.63
C LEU A 449 -7.09 -37.65 -2.89
N ALA A 450 -6.76 -36.87 -1.86
CA ALA A 450 -5.68 -35.87 -1.92
C ALA A 450 -4.33 -36.49 -2.32
N ARG A 451 -3.98 -37.66 -1.77
CA ARG A 451 -2.77 -38.42 -2.14
C ARG A 451 -2.80 -38.92 -3.58
N GLN A 452 -3.96 -39.40 -4.06
CA GLN A 452 -4.13 -39.82 -5.45
C GLN A 452 -3.91 -38.65 -6.42
N HIS A 453 -4.43 -37.47 -6.11
CA HIS A 453 -4.19 -36.26 -6.90
C HIS A 453 -2.69 -35.91 -6.97
N LEU A 454 -1.96 -35.99 -5.86
CA LEU A 454 -0.51 -35.73 -5.85
C LEU A 454 0.27 -36.76 -6.66
N ALA A 455 -0.13 -38.04 -6.63
CA ALA A 455 0.50 -39.08 -7.43
C ALA A 455 0.28 -38.87 -8.94
N ALA A 456 -0.92 -38.42 -9.34
CA ALA A 456 -1.27 -38.15 -10.73
C ALA A 456 -0.52 -36.96 -11.36
N VAL A 457 0.02 -36.04 -10.55
CA VAL A 457 0.83 -34.90 -11.02
C VAL A 457 2.30 -35.29 -11.22
N ARG A 458 2.75 -36.41 -10.62
CA ARG A 458 4.15 -36.88 -10.68
C ARG A 458 4.41 -37.94 -11.75
N GLY A 459 3.36 -38.52 -12.33
CA GLY A 459 3.43 -39.44 -13.47
C GLY A 459 3.04 -38.74 -14.75
#